data_AF-A0A9P3K7N6-F1
#
_entry.id   AF-A0A9P3K7N6-F1
#
_cell.length_a   1.000
_cell.length_b   1.000
_cell.length_c   1.000
_cell.angle_alpha   90.00
_cell.angle_beta   90.00
_cell.angle_gamma   90.00
#
_symmetry.space_group_name_H-M   'P 1'
#
loop_
_entity.id
_entity.type
_entity.pdbx_description
1 polymer ?
#
loop_
_entity_poly.entity_id
_entity_poly.type
_entity_poly.pdbx_seq_one_letter_code
_entity_poly.pdbx_strand_id
1 'polypeptide(L)'
;MYGSCIPLWRVETKIAKKKKKNFCKASMKERKREGKRNRERARERERERERERERERERERERERERGRERERERERERERERERERERERERERNRGQERGRKSEREREHKRKQRERAQEKEREKKRDRKSERKKVSMRVSMRERERERRERERGERERERERERERRGERERERERERERRERERRERERERERRERERERRERERERERGERERERERERERERERERERERKSERERVRERERERESKREREREREREREREREREREREREREREREVTKARALKGEGMNISHAPFAIEHEPLLLCQLNGSYAPPGIDYDTSTLRQFPLNVVEQRDKCRLILDLRKVNNYLDIPKFKYEGLNRVAELIRPGDWMFSIDLKSGYHHVEIHPSCWKFLGFQFEGDYYSFISLPFGLATAPFVFTQLIKQLAKRWRASGVRVVPYVDDLLFLCNSHSDARSICAAVVKDLKAARFVINGKKSHLHPSRKIAFLGLEIDAAQGTFSAL
;
A
#
# COMPACT_ATOMS: atom_id res chain seq x y z
N MET A 1 -11.40 69.34 63.74
CA MET A 1 -12.13 68.23 63.09
C MET A 1 -11.33 67.77 61.88
N TYR A 2 -10.65 66.63 61.98
CA TYR A 2 -9.88 66.06 60.87
C TYR A 2 -10.85 65.37 59.90
N GLY A 3 -11.20 66.05 58.80
CA GLY A 3 -11.90 65.45 57.66
C GLY A 3 -10.88 64.85 56.69
N SER A 4 -10.63 63.55 56.81
CA SER A 4 -9.77 62.80 55.89
C SER A 4 -10.46 62.60 54.54
N CYS A 5 -10.19 63.51 53.59
CA CYS A 5 -10.54 63.33 52.18
C CYS A 5 -9.67 62.24 51.55
N ILE A 6 -10.29 61.10 51.23
CA ILE A 6 -9.67 60.02 50.47
C ILE A 6 -9.58 60.47 48.99
N PRO A 7 -8.40 60.51 48.38
CA PRO A 7 -8.25 61.01 47.01
C PRO A 7 -8.96 60.11 45.98
N LEU A 8 -9.82 60.73 45.17
CA LEU A 8 -10.68 60.16 44.12
C LEU A 8 -9.94 59.24 43.12
N TRP A 9 -8.62 59.40 42.95
CA TRP A 9 -7.80 58.58 42.05
C TRP A 9 -7.70 57.10 42.45
N ARG A 10 -7.97 56.77 43.72
CA ARG A 10 -7.90 55.39 44.24
C ARG A 10 -9.17 54.56 43.94
N VAL A 11 -10.27 55.21 43.54
CA VAL A 11 -11.55 54.55 43.23
C VAL A 11 -11.63 54.19 41.73
N GLU A 12 -11.18 55.08 40.85
CA GLU A 12 -11.16 54.84 39.39
C GLU A 12 -10.23 53.68 39.01
N THR A 13 -9.07 53.57 39.67
CA THR A 13 -8.12 52.47 39.43
C THR A 13 -8.66 51.09 39.84
N LYS A 14 -9.54 51.02 40.85
CA LYS A 14 -10.20 49.76 41.26
C LYS A 14 -11.31 49.37 40.29
N ILE A 15 -12.09 50.32 39.79
CA ILE A 15 -13.14 50.07 38.78
C ILE A 15 -12.50 49.65 37.45
N ALA A 16 -11.41 50.30 37.02
CA ALA A 16 -10.66 49.93 35.82
C ALA A 16 -10.02 48.55 35.93
N LYS A 17 -9.39 48.20 37.07
CA LYS A 17 -8.84 46.87 37.32
C LYS A 17 -9.93 45.78 37.34
N LYS A 18 -11.11 46.05 37.91
CA LYS A 18 -12.25 45.12 37.92
C LYS A 18 -12.85 44.92 36.53
N LYS A 19 -12.97 45.98 35.72
CA LYS A 19 -13.37 45.90 34.30
C LYS A 19 -12.35 45.10 33.46
N LYS A 20 -11.04 45.35 33.61
CA LYS A 20 -9.99 44.56 32.92
C LYS A 20 -10.01 43.08 33.32
N LYS A 21 -10.21 42.78 34.61
CA LYS A 21 -10.28 41.38 35.11
C LYS A 21 -11.55 40.66 34.60
N ASN A 22 -12.68 41.36 34.52
CA ASN A 22 -13.92 40.81 33.97
C ASN A 22 -13.86 40.62 32.45
N PHE A 23 -13.26 41.56 31.70
CA PHE A 23 -13.01 41.43 30.27
C PHE A 23 -12.06 40.27 29.96
N CYS A 24 -10.99 40.10 30.74
CA CYS A 24 -10.06 39.00 30.58
C CYS A 24 -10.71 37.63 30.91
N LYS A 25 -11.58 37.57 31.92
CA LYS A 25 -12.39 36.38 32.21
C LYS A 25 -13.40 36.06 31.10
N ALA A 26 -14.06 37.08 30.53
CA ALA A 26 -14.99 36.90 29.42
C ALA A 26 -14.25 36.39 28.16
N SER A 27 -13.12 37.00 27.82
CA SER A 27 -12.26 36.61 26.70
C SER A 27 -11.72 35.17 26.84
N MET A 28 -11.30 34.76 28.05
CA MET A 28 -10.90 33.37 28.30
C MET A 28 -12.07 32.38 28.15
N LYS A 29 -13.27 32.76 28.59
CA LYS A 29 -14.47 31.91 28.48
C LYS A 29 -14.89 31.75 27.02
N GLU A 30 -14.72 32.81 26.22
CA GLU A 30 -14.98 32.83 24.80
C GLU A 30 -13.96 32.00 24.01
N ARG A 31 -12.65 32.13 24.30
CA ARG A 31 -11.61 31.24 23.74
C ARG A 31 -11.84 29.77 24.07
N LYS A 32 -12.31 29.45 25.28
CA LYS A 32 -12.68 28.06 25.65
C LYS A 32 -13.90 27.56 24.87
N ARG A 33 -14.89 28.42 24.60
CA ARG A 33 -16.07 28.10 23.77
C ARG A 33 -15.67 27.90 22.31
N GLU A 34 -14.81 28.76 21.78
CA GLU A 34 -14.28 28.67 20.44
C GLU A 34 -13.40 27.42 20.24
N GLY A 35 -12.57 27.09 21.23
CA GLY A 35 -11.82 25.83 21.26
C GLY A 35 -12.73 24.60 21.23
N LYS A 36 -13.87 24.61 21.96
CA LYS A 36 -14.88 23.55 21.89
C LYS A 36 -15.51 23.44 20.50
N ARG A 37 -15.93 24.57 19.89
CA ARG A 37 -16.51 24.59 18.53
C ARG A 37 -15.51 24.09 17.48
N ASN A 38 -14.24 24.46 17.60
CA ASN A 38 -13.20 23.96 16.68
C ASN A 38 -12.96 22.46 16.84
N ARG A 39 -13.02 21.93 18.07
CA ARG A 39 -12.95 20.49 18.32
C ARG A 39 -14.13 19.73 17.73
N GLU A 40 -15.32 20.34 17.78
CA GLU A 40 -16.55 19.77 17.22
C GLU A 40 -16.52 19.78 15.68
N ARG A 41 -16.12 20.89 15.06
CA ARG A 41 -15.88 20.97 13.61
C ARG A 41 -14.81 19.98 13.14
N ALA A 42 -13.77 19.74 13.94
CA ALA A 42 -12.75 18.76 13.62
C ALA A 42 -13.31 17.33 13.61
N ARG A 43 -14.16 16.99 14.60
CA ARG A 43 -14.87 15.69 14.65
C ARG A 43 -15.86 15.54 13.50
N GLU A 44 -16.53 16.61 13.11
CA GLU A 44 -17.47 16.60 11.98
C GLU A 44 -16.74 16.35 10.65
N ARG A 45 -15.60 17.01 10.42
CA ARG A 45 -14.71 16.74 9.26
C ARG A 45 -14.18 15.32 9.24
N GLU A 46 -13.93 14.72 10.41
CA GLU A 46 -13.49 13.33 10.50
C GLU A 46 -14.62 12.36 10.12
N ARG A 47 -15.84 12.60 10.60
CA ARG A 47 -17.04 11.84 10.20
C ARG A 47 -17.34 11.98 8.70
N GLU A 48 -17.12 13.16 8.13
CA GLU A 48 -17.31 13.39 6.70
C GLU A 48 -16.31 12.59 5.86
N ARG A 49 -15.03 12.56 6.26
CA ARG A 49 -14.01 11.71 5.63
C ARG A 49 -14.33 10.22 5.75
N GLU A 50 -14.92 9.81 6.87
CA GLU A 50 -15.34 8.41 7.06
C GLU A 50 -16.49 8.04 6.12
N ARG A 51 -17.50 8.92 5.98
CA ARG A 51 -18.58 8.76 5.00
C ARG A 51 -18.07 8.74 3.56
N GLU A 52 -17.05 9.53 3.24
CA GLU A 52 -16.43 9.54 1.91
C GLU A 52 -15.73 8.21 1.60
N ARG A 53 -14.99 7.65 2.56
CA ARG A 53 -14.39 6.31 2.45
C ARG A 53 -15.45 5.22 2.29
N GLU A 54 -16.58 5.35 2.96
CA GLU A 54 -17.69 4.40 2.84
C GLU A 54 -18.32 4.45 1.44
N ARG A 55 -18.56 5.65 0.89
CA ARG A 55 -19.02 5.85 -0.50
C ARG A 55 -18.04 5.28 -1.52
N GLU A 56 -16.74 5.39 -1.27
CA GLU A 56 -15.71 4.83 -2.14
C GLU A 56 -15.74 3.29 -2.15
N ARG A 57 -15.90 2.67 -0.97
CA ARG A 57 -16.10 1.21 -0.85
C ARG A 57 -17.38 0.75 -1.54
N GLU A 58 -18.44 1.55 -1.49
CA GLU A 58 -19.70 1.23 -2.17
C GLU A 58 -19.55 1.29 -3.70
N ARG A 59 -18.86 2.31 -4.23
CA ARG A 59 -18.51 2.40 -5.66
C ARG A 59 -17.65 1.24 -6.13
N GLU A 60 -16.73 0.76 -5.28
CA GLU A 60 -15.90 -0.41 -5.59
C GLU A 60 -16.72 -1.69 -5.66
N ARG A 61 -17.65 -1.90 -4.71
CA ARG A 61 -18.61 -3.01 -4.75
C ARG A 61 -19.50 -2.97 -5.98
N GLU A 62 -19.92 -1.78 -6.41
CA GLU A 62 -20.71 -1.60 -7.63
C GLU A 62 -19.92 -1.98 -8.90
N ARG A 63 -18.66 -1.56 -8.99
CA ARG A 63 -17.74 -1.98 -10.08
C ARG A 63 -17.51 -3.49 -10.10
N GLU A 64 -17.41 -4.14 -8.94
CA GLU A 64 -17.33 -5.61 -8.88
C GLU A 64 -18.62 -6.28 -9.36
N ARG A 65 -19.79 -5.77 -8.97
CA ARG A 65 -21.08 -6.28 -9.46
C ARG A 65 -21.21 -6.12 -10.97
N GLU A 66 -20.74 -5.01 -11.53
CA GLU A 66 -20.74 -4.76 -12.97
C GLU A 66 -19.81 -5.74 -13.71
N ARG A 67 -18.58 -5.95 -13.21
CA ARG A 67 -17.67 -6.99 -13.73
C ARG A 67 -18.28 -8.40 -13.63
N GLY A 68 -19.04 -8.67 -12.57
CA GLY A 68 -19.81 -9.91 -12.40
C GLY A 68 -20.86 -10.11 -13.50
N ARG A 69 -21.66 -9.07 -13.78
CA ARG A 69 -22.66 -9.07 -14.86
C ARG A 69 -22.03 -9.21 -16.24
N GLU A 70 -20.87 -8.60 -16.47
CA GLU A 70 -20.14 -8.73 -17.73
C GLU A 70 -19.66 -10.17 -17.97
N ARG A 71 -19.08 -10.82 -16.96
CA ARG A 71 -18.70 -12.24 -17.01
C ARG A 71 -19.90 -13.16 -17.25
N GLU A 72 -21.06 -12.82 -16.71
CA GLU A 72 -22.30 -13.57 -16.93
C GLU A 72 -22.80 -13.43 -18.38
N ARG A 73 -22.80 -12.22 -18.93
CA ARG A 73 -23.11 -11.97 -20.35
C ARG A 73 -22.14 -12.69 -21.29
N GLU A 74 -20.86 -12.77 -20.93
CA GLU A 74 -19.86 -13.50 -21.70
C GLU A 74 -20.13 -15.01 -21.71
N ARG A 75 -20.46 -15.60 -20.55
CA ARG A 75 -20.88 -17.00 -20.44
C ARG A 75 -22.16 -17.28 -21.22
N GLU A 76 -23.10 -16.34 -21.26
CA GLU A 76 -24.34 -16.47 -22.03
C GLU A 76 -24.07 -16.48 -23.55
N ARG A 77 -23.20 -15.57 -24.03
CA ARG A 77 -22.74 -15.57 -25.43
C ARG A 77 -22.01 -16.85 -25.80
N GLU A 78 -21.22 -17.42 -24.88
CA GLU A 78 -20.55 -18.69 -25.11
C GLU A 78 -21.53 -19.86 -25.26
N ARG A 79 -22.56 -19.92 -24.39
CA ARG A 79 -23.66 -20.89 -24.50
C ARG A 79 -24.44 -20.74 -25.79
N GLU A 80 -24.66 -19.50 -26.25
CA GLU A 80 -25.35 -19.23 -27.51
C GLU A 80 -24.54 -19.74 -28.71
N ARG A 81 -23.22 -19.49 -28.73
CA ARG A 81 -22.30 -20.04 -29.74
C ARG A 81 -22.28 -21.57 -29.73
N GLU A 82 -22.36 -22.20 -28.56
CA GLU A 82 -22.44 -23.65 -28.44
C GLU A 82 -23.73 -24.21 -29.03
N ARG A 83 -24.88 -23.58 -28.73
CA ARG A 83 -26.18 -23.93 -29.33
C ARG A 83 -26.19 -23.74 -30.84
N GLU A 84 -25.53 -22.70 -31.35
CA GLU A 84 -25.41 -22.46 -32.79
C GLU A 84 -24.59 -23.57 -33.47
N ARG A 85 -23.46 -23.98 -32.88
CA ARG A 85 -22.67 -25.13 -33.35
C ARG A 85 -23.45 -26.43 -33.32
N GLU A 86 -24.32 -26.63 -32.34
CA GLU A 86 -25.18 -27.81 -32.24
C GLU A 86 -26.24 -27.82 -33.36
N ARG A 87 -26.90 -26.68 -33.63
CA ARG A 87 -27.83 -26.52 -34.75
C ARG A 87 -27.17 -26.74 -36.10
N GLU A 88 -25.92 -26.30 -36.27
CA GLU A 88 -25.15 -26.53 -37.49
C GLU A 88 -24.87 -28.02 -37.71
N ARG A 89 -24.45 -28.74 -36.67
CA ARG A 89 -24.27 -30.21 -36.71
C ARG A 89 -25.58 -30.93 -37.03
N GLU A 90 -26.72 -30.44 -36.55
CA GLU A 90 -28.03 -31.01 -36.84
C GLU A 90 -28.41 -30.82 -38.31
N ARG A 91 -28.22 -29.62 -38.86
CA ARG A 91 -28.42 -29.32 -40.30
C ARG A 91 -27.53 -30.19 -41.19
N GLU A 92 -26.29 -30.44 -40.76
CA GLU A 92 -25.37 -31.34 -41.47
C GLU A 92 -25.87 -32.79 -41.47
N ARG A 93 -26.37 -33.29 -40.34
CA ARG A 93 -27.02 -34.61 -40.25
C ARG A 93 -28.24 -34.73 -41.15
N GLU A 94 -29.07 -33.69 -41.24
CA GLU A 94 -30.22 -33.67 -42.16
C GLU A 94 -29.81 -33.68 -43.62
N ARG A 95 -28.79 -32.90 -44.02
CA ARG A 95 -28.24 -32.94 -45.38
C ARG A 95 -27.74 -34.32 -45.75
N ASN A 96 -27.02 -34.99 -44.84
CA ASN A 96 -26.53 -36.35 -45.04
C ASN A 96 -27.67 -37.36 -45.20
N ARG A 97 -28.73 -37.27 -44.39
CA ARG A 97 -29.96 -38.08 -44.55
C ARG A 97 -30.66 -37.81 -45.88
N GLY A 98 -30.68 -36.54 -46.33
CA GLY A 98 -31.24 -36.14 -47.63
C GLY A 98 -30.50 -36.76 -48.81
N GLN A 99 -29.16 -36.75 -48.78
CA GLN A 99 -28.32 -37.39 -49.80
C GLN A 99 -28.51 -38.91 -49.84
N GLU A 100 -28.62 -39.56 -48.67
CA GLU A 100 -28.84 -41.00 -48.58
C GLU A 100 -30.21 -41.42 -49.16
N ARG A 101 -31.27 -40.64 -48.88
CA ARG A 101 -32.60 -40.81 -49.49
C ARG A 101 -32.56 -40.59 -51.01
N GLY A 102 -31.81 -39.59 -51.50
CA GLY A 102 -31.60 -39.35 -52.92
C GLY A 102 -30.99 -40.56 -53.64
N ARG A 103 -29.91 -41.11 -53.08
CA ARG A 103 -29.24 -42.32 -53.61
C ARG A 103 -30.16 -43.54 -53.64
N LYS A 104 -31.04 -43.71 -52.65
CA LYS A 104 -32.02 -44.81 -52.61
C LYS A 104 -33.08 -44.67 -53.71
N SER A 105 -33.63 -43.46 -53.89
CA SER A 105 -34.61 -43.16 -54.95
C SER A 105 -34.02 -43.29 -56.37
N GLU A 106 -32.75 -42.95 -56.55
CA GLU A 106 -32.04 -43.09 -57.83
C GLU A 106 -31.87 -44.57 -58.22
N ARG A 107 -31.46 -45.42 -57.26
CA ARG A 107 -31.38 -46.88 -57.44
C ARG A 107 -32.73 -47.49 -57.80
N GLU A 108 -33.82 -47.02 -57.20
CA GLU A 108 -35.18 -47.46 -57.54
C GLU A 108 -35.60 -47.06 -58.97
N ARG A 109 -35.26 -45.83 -59.39
CA ARG A 109 -35.55 -45.36 -60.76
C ARG A 109 -34.76 -46.15 -61.81
N GLU A 110 -33.50 -46.46 -61.52
CA GLU A 110 -32.65 -47.28 -62.38
C GLU A 110 -33.19 -48.72 -62.50
N HIS A 111 -33.63 -49.31 -61.38
CA HIS A 111 -34.25 -50.64 -61.38
C HIS A 111 -35.55 -50.67 -62.20
N LYS A 112 -36.43 -49.67 -62.04
CA LYS A 112 -37.66 -49.55 -62.85
C LYS A 112 -37.37 -49.34 -64.34
N ARG A 113 -36.31 -48.60 -64.69
CA ARG A 113 -35.87 -48.42 -66.08
C ARG A 113 -35.40 -49.75 -66.69
N LYS A 114 -34.56 -50.50 -65.99
CA LYS A 114 -34.09 -51.84 -66.42
C LYS A 114 -35.24 -52.83 -66.58
N GLN A 115 -36.28 -52.76 -65.74
CA GLN A 115 -37.48 -53.58 -65.91
C GLN A 115 -38.31 -53.20 -67.15
N ARG A 116 -38.41 -51.91 -67.49
CA ARG A 116 -39.09 -51.45 -68.71
C ARG A 116 -38.33 -51.84 -69.98
N GLU A 117 -37.00 -51.73 -69.97
CA GLU A 117 -36.15 -52.16 -71.10
C GLU A 117 -36.31 -53.67 -71.36
N ARG A 118 -36.28 -54.52 -70.32
CA ARG A 118 -36.54 -55.97 -70.43
C ARG A 118 -37.95 -56.30 -70.92
N ALA A 119 -38.95 -55.48 -70.59
CA ALA A 119 -40.32 -55.66 -71.06
C ALA A 119 -40.44 -55.31 -72.56
N GLN A 120 -39.79 -54.23 -73.01
CA GLN A 120 -39.74 -53.85 -74.43
C GLN A 120 -38.94 -54.83 -75.28
N GLU A 121 -37.88 -55.44 -74.74
CA GLU A 121 -37.11 -56.49 -75.41
C GLU A 121 -37.95 -57.76 -75.63
N LYS A 122 -38.68 -58.21 -74.60
CA LYS A 122 -39.65 -59.33 -74.73
C LYS A 122 -40.79 -59.02 -75.70
N GLU A 123 -41.18 -57.76 -75.84
CA GLU A 123 -42.19 -57.34 -76.82
C GLU A 123 -41.64 -57.32 -78.26
N ARG A 124 -40.36 -56.92 -78.43
CA ARG A 124 -39.63 -56.98 -79.72
C ARG A 124 -39.36 -58.43 -80.15
N GLU A 125 -39.11 -59.32 -79.19
CA GLU A 125 -38.95 -60.76 -79.40
C GLU A 125 -40.29 -61.39 -79.83
N LYS A 126 -41.40 -61.08 -79.14
CA LYS A 126 -42.76 -61.49 -79.54
C LYS A 126 -43.21 -60.94 -80.90
N LYS A 127 -42.65 -59.81 -81.36
CA LYS A 127 -42.89 -59.27 -82.72
C LYS A 127 -42.02 -59.96 -83.78
N ARG A 128 -40.91 -60.62 -83.41
CA ARG A 128 -40.09 -61.44 -84.31
C ARG A 128 -40.65 -62.86 -84.51
N ASP A 129 -41.46 -63.34 -83.57
CA ASP A 129 -42.07 -64.70 -83.63
C ASP A 129 -43.44 -64.79 -84.35
N ARG A 130 -43.85 -63.76 -85.10
CA ARG A 130 -45.04 -63.78 -85.98
C ARG A 130 -44.69 -63.82 -87.48
N LYS A 131 -43.57 -64.46 -87.85
CA LYS A 131 -43.23 -64.67 -89.27
C LYS A 131 -42.37 -65.91 -89.47
N SER A 132 -42.93 -67.09 -89.22
CA SER A 132 -42.36 -68.35 -89.71
C SER A 132 -43.41 -69.46 -89.58
N GLU A 133 -44.26 -69.58 -90.59
CA GLU A 133 -45.05 -70.79 -90.83
C GLU A 133 -44.51 -71.49 -92.07
N ARG A 134 -44.56 -72.84 -92.02
CA ARG A 134 -44.44 -73.89 -93.08
C ARG A 134 -43.09 -74.61 -93.09
N LYS A 135 -42.99 -75.95 -93.09
CA LYS A 135 -43.95 -77.07 -93.07
C LYS A 135 -43.20 -78.35 -92.63
N LYS A 136 -43.86 -79.13 -91.77
CA LYS A 136 -43.84 -80.58 -91.43
C LYS A 136 -42.79 -81.52 -92.08
N VAL A 137 -42.24 -82.47 -91.29
CA VAL A 137 -42.42 -83.96 -91.24
C VAL A 137 -41.39 -84.45 -90.17
N SER A 138 -41.63 -85.24 -89.13
CA SER A 138 -42.04 -86.65 -89.09
C SER A 138 -42.19 -87.11 -87.63
N MET A 139 -43.26 -87.86 -87.37
CA MET A 139 -43.68 -88.33 -86.06
C MET A 139 -43.00 -89.69 -85.76
N ARG A 140 -41.73 -89.69 -85.32
CA ARG A 140 -41.08 -90.83 -84.63
C ARG A 140 -39.78 -90.51 -83.86
N VAL A 141 -39.59 -89.26 -83.46
CA VAL A 141 -38.61 -88.82 -82.44
C VAL A 141 -39.31 -88.33 -81.15
N SER A 142 -40.65 -88.30 -81.17
CA SER A 142 -41.52 -87.58 -80.24
C SER A 142 -41.58 -88.07 -78.78
N MET A 143 -41.07 -89.25 -78.44
CA MET A 143 -40.95 -89.65 -77.03
C MET A 143 -39.57 -89.29 -76.45
N ARG A 144 -38.48 -89.55 -77.18
CA ARG A 144 -37.12 -89.20 -76.74
C ARG A 144 -36.84 -87.69 -76.77
N GLU A 145 -37.41 -86.95 -77.73
CA GLU A 145 -37.34 -85.49 -77.74
C GLU A 145 -38.19 -84.85 -76.64
N ARG A 146 -39.41 -85.35 -76.38
CA ARG A 146 -40.22 -84.86 -75.25
C ARG A 146 -39.60 -85.21 -73.90
N GLU A 147 -38.96 -86.36 -73.77
CA GLU A 147 -38.25 -86.77 -72.56
C GLU A 147 -36.94 -85.97 -72.39
N ARG A 148 -36.22 -85.67 -73.48
CA ARG A 148 -35.06 -84.78 -73.49
C ARG A 148 -35.44 -83.34 -73.18
N GLU A 149 -36.51 -82.81 -73.77
CA GLU A 149 -37.07 -81.49 -73.46
C GLU A 149 -37.58 -81.41 -72.02
N ARG A 150 -38.21 -82.48 -71.50
CA ARG A 150 -38.62 -82.56 -70.09
C ARG A 150 -37.39 -82.58 -69.17
N ARG A 151 -36.36 -83.38 -69.48
CA ARG A 151 -35.10 -83.42 -68.72
C ARG A 151 -34.35 -82.09 -68.80
N GLU A 152 -34.38 -81.40 -69.94
CA GLU A 152 -33.79 -80.06 -70.11
C GLU A 152 -34.58 -78.99 -69.36
N ARG A 153 -35.92 -79.06 -69.34
CA ARG A 153 -36.77 -78.19 -68.49
C ARG A 153 -36.54 -78.45 -67.00
N GLU A 154 -36.50 -79.71 -66.57
CA GLU A 154 -36.20 -80.09 -65.19
C GLU A 154 -34.77 -79.68 -64.79
N ARG A 155 -33.79 -79.76 -65.72
CA ARG A 155 -32.42 -79.27 -65.50
C ARG A 155 -32.38 -77.75 -65.38
N GLY A 156 -33.11 -77.03 -66.26
CA GLY A 156 -33.24 -75.57 -66.21
C GLY A 156 -33.98 -75.07 -64.97
N GLU A 157 -34.99 -75.80 -64.48
CA GLU A 157 -35.67 -75.50 -63.22
C GLU A 157 -34.76 -75.71 -62.02
N ARG A 158 -34.02 -76.84 -61.97
CA ARG A 158 -33.00 -77.08 -60.94
C ARG A 158 -31.89 -76.04 -60.96
N GLU A 159 -31.50 -75.55 -62.14
CA GLU A 159 -30.48 -74.52 -62.28
C GLU A 159 -30.97 -73.15 -61.80
N ARG A 160 -32.21 -72.77 -62.15
CA ARG A 160 -32.87 -71.57 -61.60
C ARG A 160 -33.10 -71.65 -60.09
N GLU A 161 -33.41 -72.82 -59.57
CA GLU A 161 -33.55 -73.05 -58.14
C GLU A 161 -32.21 -72.89 -57.41
N ARG A 162 -31.12 -73.45 -57.96
CA ARG A 162 -29.75 -73.24 -57.46
C ARG A 162 -29.33 -71.78 -57.52
N GLU A 163 -29.72 -71.05 -58.55
CA GLU A 163 -29.43 -69.62 -58.69
C GLU A 163 -30.16 -68.80 -57.60
N ARG A 164 -31.45 -69.07 -57.38
CA ARG A 164 -32.23 -68.46 -56.27
C ARG A 164 -31.65 -68.80 -54.90
N GLU A 165 -31.16 -70.03 -54.73
CA GLU A 165 -30.52 -70.46 -53.48
C GLU A 165 -29.18 -69.73 -53.25
N ARG A 166 -28.38 -69.53 -54.31
CA ARG A 166 -27.15 -68.71 -54.26
C ARG A 166 -27.45 -67.25 -53.93
N GLU A 167 -28.49 -66.65 -54.51
CA GLU A 167 -28.91 -65.29 -54.18
C GLU A 167 -29.34 -65.17 -52.71
N ARG A 168 -30.19 -66.09 -52.22
CA ARG A 168 -30.60 -66.13 -50.80
C ARG A 168 -29.41 -66.33 -49.86
N ARG A 169 -28.43 -67.14 -50.25
CA ARG A 169 -27.18 -67.32 -49.48
C ARG A 169 -26.36 -66.03 -49.46
N GLY A 170 -26.22 -65.35 -50.59
CA GLY A 170 -25.54 -64.06 -50.69
C GLY A 170 -26.22 -62.96 -49.87
N GLU A 171 -27.55 -62.93 -49.83
CA GLU A 171 -28.31 -62.00 -48.97
C GLU A 171 -28.08 -62.29 -47.48
N ARG A 172 -28.13 -63.55 -47.06
CA ARG A 172 -27.83 -63.96 -45.67
C ARG A 172 -26.39 -63.63 -45.26
N GLU A 173 -25.43 -63.76 -46.17
CA GLU A 173 -24.03 -63.39 -45.91
C GLU A 173 -23.88 -61.87 -45.74
N ARG A 174 -24.51 -61.06 -46.60
CA ARG A 174 -24.53 -59.59 -46.46
C ARG A 174 -25.23 -59.12 -45.18
N GLU A 175 -26.28 -59.81 -44.76
CA GLU A 175 -26.98 -59.51 -43.51
C GLU A 175 -26.08 -59.79 -42.29
N ARG A 176 -25.38 -60.93 -42.28
CA ARG A 176 -24.39 -61.27 -41.25
C ARG A 176 -23.23 -60.27 -41.20
N GLU A 177 -22.78 -59.78 -42.35
CA GLU A 177 -21.73 -58.77 -42.43
C GLU A 177 -22.18 -57.43 -41.80
N ARG A 178 -23.39 -56.95 -42.14
CA ARG A 178 -23.97 -55.75 -41.51
C ARG A 178 -24.15 -55.90 -40.00
N GLU A 179 -24.53 -57.10 -39.55
CA GLU A 179 -24.67 -57.37 -38.12
C GLU A 179 -23.32 -57.35 -37.39
N ARG A 180 -22.25 -57.87 -38.01
CA ARG A 180 -20.87 -57.78 -37.49
C ARG A 180 -20.40 -56.33 -37.40
N GLU A 181 -20.59 -55.55 -38.46
CA GLU A 181 -20.22 -54.12 -38.46
C GLU A 181 -20.96 -53.34 -37.37
N ARG A 182 -22.26 -53.61 -37.18
CA ARG A 182 -23.05 -52.99 -36.11
C ARG A 182 -22.49 -53.35 -34.73
N ARG A 183 -22.23 -54.64 -34.48
CA ARG A 183 -21.66 -55.10 -33.19
C ARG A 183 -20.28 -54.49 -32.92
N GLU A 184 -19.46 -54.34 -33.96
CA GLU A 184 -18.14 -53.71 -33.84
C GLU A 184 -18.26 -52.22 -33.52
N ARG A 185 -19.19 -51.51 -34.17
CA ARG A 185 -19.48 -50.10 -33.87
C ARG A 185 -19.94 -49.91 -32.43
N GLU A 186 -20.86 -50.76 -31.95
CA GLU A 186 -21.34 -50.74 -30.56
C GLU A 186 -20.20 -51.05 -29.56
N ARG A 187 -19.28 -51.97 -29.89
CA ARG A 187 -18.09 -52.25 -29.08
C ARG A 187 -17.17 -51.03 -28.98
N ARG A 188 -16.84 -50.38 -30.11
CA ARG A 188 -16.01 -49.18 -30.15
C ARG A 188 -16.63 -48.00 -29.38
N GLU A 189 -17.95 -47.87 -29.42
CA GLU A 189 -18.67 -46.84 -28.68
C GLU A 189 -18.61 -47.08 -27.16
N ARG A 190 -18.81 -48.33 -26.72
CA ARG A 190 -18.66 -48.71 -25.29
C ARG A 190 -17.24 -48.50 -24.78
N GLU A 191 -16.23 -48.77 -25.61
CA GLU A 191 -14.82 -48.57 -25.27
C GLU A 191 -14.50 -47.08 -25.09
N ARG A 192 -14.93 -46.23 -26.02
CA ARG A 192 -14.81 -44.76 -25.88
C ARG A 192 -15.54 -44.22 -24.66
N GLU A 193 -16.72 -44.77 -24.33
CA GLU A 193 -17.45 -44.37 -23.14
C GLU A 193 -16.72 -44.76 -21.85
N ARG A 194 -16.11 -45.94 -21.80
CA ARG A 194 -15.27 -46.37 -20.67
C ARG A 194 -14.05 -45.46 -20.50
N GLU A 195 -13.32 -45.18 -21.57
CA GLU A 195 -12.16 -44.27 -21.53
C GLU A 195 -12.56 -42.87 -21.04
N ARG A 196 -13.72 -42.34 -21.48
CA ARG A 196 -14.23 -41.05 -21.02
C ARG A 196 -14.52 -41.07 -19.52
N ARG A 197 -15.17 -42.13 -19.02
CA ARG A 197 -15.48 -42.30 -17.58
C ARG A 197 -14.20 -42.43 -16.74
N GLU A 198 -13.19 -43.10 -17.25
CA GLU A 198 -11.89 -43.27 -16.59
C GLU A 198 -11.14 -41.94 -16.48
N ARG A 199 -11.02 -41.20 -17.59
CA ARG A 199 -10.43 -39.83 -17.59
C ARG A 199 -11.17 -38.88 -16.66
N GLU A 200 -12.49 -38.99 -16.57
CA GLU A 200 -13.28 -38.17 -15.65
C GLU A 200 -13.01 -38.53 -14.18
N ARG A 201 -12.84 -39.82 -13.86
CA ARG A 201 -12.44 -40.27 -12.51
C ARG A 201 -11.06 -39.76 -12.14
N GLU A 202 -10.07 -39.94 -13.02
CA GLU A 202 -8.71 -39.43 -12.79
C GLU A 202 -8.68 -37.92 -12.58
N ARG A 203 -9.46 -37.16 -13.37
CA ARG A 203 -9.57 -35.71 -13.20
C ARG A 203 -10.12 -35.33 -11.82
N ARG A 204 -11.20 -36.00 -11.38
CA ARG A 204 -11.81 -35.78 -10.06
C ARG A 204 -10.86 -36.16 -8.92
N GLU A 205 -10.06 -37.20 -9.10
CA GLU A 205 -9.08 -37.63 -8.10
C GLU A 205 -7.94 -36.62 -7.94
N ARG A 206 -7.37 -36.16 -9.07
CA ARG A 206 -6.35 -35.08 -9.06
C ARG A 206 -6.88 -33.78 -8.45
N GLU A 207 -8.14 -33.44 -8.68
CA GLU A 207 -8.78 -32.27 -8.09
C GLU A 207 -8.90 -32.40 -6.56
N ARG A 208 -9.31 -33.57 -6.05
CA ARG A 208 -9.36 -33.86 -4.60
C ARG A 208 -7.98 -33.84 -3.95
N GLU A 209 -6.95 -34.35 -4.62
CA GLU A 209 -5.57 -34.30 -4.12
C GLU A 209 -5.06 -32.86 -4.01
N ARG A 210 -5.34 -32.01 -5.01
CA ARG A 210 -5.00 -30.59 -4.96
C ARG A 210 -5.70 -29.89 -3.81
N GLU A 211 -7.01 -30.10 -3.64
CA GLU A 211 -7.75 -29.54 -2.53
C GLU A 211 -7.21 -29.98 -1.17
N ARG A 212 -6.82 -31.27 -1.02
CA ARG A 212 -6.18 -31.75 0.21
C ARG A 212 -4.84 -31.07 0.46
N GLY A 213 -3.99 -30.97 -0.57
CA GLY A 213 -2.69 -30.30 -0.45
C GLY A 213 -2.82 -28.81 -0.11
N GLU A 214 -3.82 -28.12 -0.66
CA GLU A 214 -4.10 -26.72 -0.31
C GLU A 214 -4.55 -26.57 1.14
N ARG A 215 -5.46 -27.44 1.61
CA ARG A 215 -5.92 -27.44 3.02
C ARG A 215 -4.78 -27.75 4.00
N GLU A 216 -3.86 -28.65 3.66
CA GLU A 216 -2.70 -28.93 4.50
C GLU A 216 -1.75 -27.73 4.58
N ARG A 217 -1.45 -27.09 3.46
CA ARG A 217 -0.63 -25.86 3.43
C ARG A 217 -1.28 -24.72 4.22
N GLU A 218 -2.60 -24.61 4.17
CA GLU A 218 -3.33 -23.61 4.95
C GLU A 218 -3.21 -23.86 6.46
N ARG A 219 -3.39 -25.12 6.90
CA ARG A 219 -3.18 -25.52 8.30
C ARG A 219 -1.75 -25.29 8.77
N GLU A 220 -0.76 -25.53 7.91
CA GLU A 220 0.64 -25.28 8.23
C GLU A 220 0.92 -23.78 8.44
N ARG A 221 0.41 -22.92 7.54
CA ARG A 221 0.49 -21.46 7.69
C ARG A 221 -0.20 -20.96 8.96
N GLU A 222 -1.33 -21.58 9.34
CA GLU A 222 -2.03 -21.23 10.58
C GLU A 222 -1.18 -21.56 11.82
N ARG A 223 -0.58 -22.75 11.86
CA ARG A 223 0.35 -23.16 12.93
C ARG A 223 1.57 -22.25 13.02
N GLU A 224 2.11 -21.83 11.88
CA GLU A 224 3.25 -20.90 11.83
C GLU A 224 2.88 -19.53 12.44
N ARG A 225 1.71 -18.99 12.07
CA ARG A 225 1.19 -17.74 12.66
C ARG A 225 0.96 -17.86 14.16
N GLU A 226 0.51 -19.02 14.65
CA GLU A 226 0.33 -19.26 16.07
C GLU A 226 1.67 -19.24 16.82
N ARG A 227 2.69 -19.92 16.30
CA ARG A 227 4.06 -19.89 16.85
C ARG A 227 4.66 -18.50 16.85
N GLU A 228 4.40 -17.71 15.81
CA GLU A 228 4.88 -16.32 15.74
C GLU A 228 4.23 -15.45 16.83
N ARG A 229 2.92 -15.60 17.04
CA ARG A 229 2.20 -14.91 18.13
C ARG A 229 2.73 -15.30 19.50
N GLU A 230 3.07 -16.57 19.71
CA GLU A 230 3.66 -17.04 20.96
C GLU A 230 5.03 -16.38 21.22
N ARG A 231 5.92 -16.37 20.22
CA ARG A 231 7.22 -15.67 20.30
C ARG A 231 7.06 -14.18 20.57
N GLU A 232 6.05 -13.54 19.99
CA GLU A 232 5.77 -12.12 20.26
C GLU A 232 5.33 -11.88 21.71
N ARG A 233 4.49 -12.78 22.27
CA ARG A 233 4.09 -12.73 23.68
C ARG A 233 5.30 -12.88 24.60
N GLU A 234 6.19 -13.83 24.33
CA GLU A 234 7.42 -14.02 25.10
C GLU A 234 8.30 -12.77 25.08
N ARG A 235 8.55 -12.19 23.89
CA ARG A 235 9.32 -10.94 23.75
C ARG A 235 8.69 -9.78 24.52
N LYS A 236 7.35 -9.70 24.55
CA LYS A 236 6.64 -8.67 25.30
C LYS A 236 6.82 -8.86 26.80
N SER A 237 6.68 -10.09 27.30
CA SER A 237 6.90 -10.43 28.71
C SER A 237 8.36 -10.18 29.14
N GLU A 238 9.33 -10.49 28.29
CA GLU A 238 10.74 -10.20 28.56
C GLU A 238 11.01 -8.69 28.65
N ARG A 239 10.46 -7.89 27.72
CA ARG A 239 10.55 -6.42 27.78
C ARG A 239 9.94 -5.84 29.04
N GLU A 240 8.83 -6.41 29.53
CA GLU A 240 8.24 -6.00 30.80
C GLU A 240 9.15 -6.31 31.99
N ARG A 241 9.73 -7.51 32.05
CA ARG A 241 10.71 -7.87 33.10
C ARG A 241 11.94 -6.97 33.09
N VAL A 242 12.44 -6.58 31.92
CA VAL A 242 13.57 -5.64 31.80
C VAL A 242 13.19 -4.27 32.36
N ARG A 243 12.02 -3.75 31.98
CA ARG A 243 11.52 -2.45 32.50
C ARG A 243 11.33 -2.45 34.01
N GLU A 244 10.83 -3.55 34.56
CA GLU A 244 10.67 -3.71 36.00
C GLU A 244 12.02 -3.67 36.72
N ARG A 245 13.02 -4.40 36.23
CA ARG A 245 14.40 -4.35 36.76
C ARG A 245 15.02 -2.95 36.65
N GLU A 246 14.75 -2.21 35.58
CA GLU A 246 15.21 -0.83 35.43
C GLU A 246 14.57 0.10 36.46
N ARG A 247 13.25 -0.02 36.71
CA ARG A 247 12.56 0.75 37.77
C ARG A 247 13.14 0.46 39.14
N GLU A 248 13.40 -0.81 39.46
CA GLU A 248 14.02 -1.17 40.74
C GLU A 248 15.43 -0.55 40.89
N ARG A 249 16.23 -0.57 39.82
CA ARG A 249 17.56 0.07 39.80
C ARG A 249 17.46 1.58 39.98
N GLU A 250 16.50 2.22 39.33
CA GLU A 250 16.25 3.65 39.44
C GLU A 250 15.82 4.01 40.87
N SER A 251 14.87 3.27 41.46
CA SER A 251 14.46 3.47 42.85
C SER A 251 15.61 3.25 43.84
N LYS A 252 16.51 2.29 43.60
CA LYS A 252 17.72 2.12 44.43
C LYS A 252 18.64 3.35 44.34
N ARG A 253 18.90 3.84 43.13
CA ARG A 253 19.72 5.05 42.91
C ARG A 253 19.08 6.30 43.52
N GLU A 254 17.75 6.39 43.49
CA GLU A 254 17.03 7.51 44.12
C GLU A 254 17.17 7.50 45.63
N ARG A 255 17.01 6.33 46.28
CA ARG A 255 17.27 6.16 47.72
C ARG A 255 18.72 6.48 48.09
N GLU A 256 19.67 6.13 47.23
CA GLU A 256 21.09 6.44 47.43
C GLU A 256 21.36 7.94 47.34
N ARG A 257 20.80 8.63 46.34
CA ARG A 257 20.85 10.10 46.21
C ARG A 257 20.16 10.79 47.39
N GLU A 258 19.08 10.24 47.91
CA GLU A 258 18.39 10.80 49.07
C GLU A 258 19.27 10.71 50.33
N ARG A 259 19.91 9.55 50.57
CA ARG A 259 20.92 9.39 51.63
C ARG A 259 22.12 10.32 51.43
N GLU A 260 22.56 10.52 50.20
CA GLU A 260 23.65 11.44 49.88
C GLU A 260 23.26 12.89 50.17
N ARG A 261 22.04 13.31 49.80
CA ARG A 261 21.48 14.63 50.17
C ARG A 261 21.34 14.79 51.67
N GLU A 262 20.97 13.74 52.39
CA GLU A 262 20.87 13.76 53.85
C GLU A 262 22.25 13.96 54.50
N ARG A 263 23.26 13.22 54.02
CA ARG A 263 24.67 13.43 54.41
C ARG A 263 25.18 14.81 54.01
N GLU A 264 24.77 15.32 52.85
CA GLU A 264 25.13 16.66 52.38
C GLU A 264 24.49 17.74 53.26
N ARG A 265 23.22 17.58 53.66
CA ARG A 265 22.56 18.46 54.64
C ARG A 265 23.21 18.40 56.01
N GLU A 266 23.65 17.22 56.43
CA GLU A 266 24.38 17.06 57.69
C GLU A 266 25.74 17.77 57.63
N ARG A 267 26.49 17.58 56.55
CA ARG A 267 27.72 18.34 56.25
C ARG A 267 27.47 19.82 56.08
N GLU A 268 26.32 20.22 55.53
CA GLU A 268 25.94 21.63 55.35
C GLU A 268 25.62 22.26 56.70
N ARG A 269 24.93 21.56 57.61
CA ARG A 269 24.75 21.99 59.01
C ARG A 269 26.07 22.07 59.77
N GLU A 270 26.97 21.12 59.53
CA GLU A 270 28.31 21.13 60.10
C GLU A 270 29.13 22.32 59.56
N ARG A 271 29.07 22.56 58.24
CA ARG A 271 29.64 23.75 57.58
C ARG A 271 28.93 25.03 57.99
N GLU A 272 27.65 25.01 58.35
CA GLU A 272 26.93 26.19 58.81
C GLU A 272 27.37 26.56 60.22
N ARG A 273 27.57 25.57 61.11
CA ARG A 273 28.24 25.75 62.40
C ARG A 273 29.69 26.19 62.24
N GLU A 274 30.39 25.64 61.25
CA GLU A 274 31.75 26.05 60.91
C GLU A 274 31.76 27.47 60.35
N ARG A 275 30.82 27.84 59.48
CA ARG A 275 30.61 29.20 58.94
C ARG A 275 30.12 30.17 59.99
N GLU A 276 29.48 29.74 61.06
CA GLU A 276 29.12 30.60 62.19
C GLU A 276 30.39 30.94 62.99
N ARG A 277 31.23 29.94 63.24
CA ARG A 277 32.61 30.13 63.76
C ARG A 277 33.50 30.89 62.78
N GLU A 278 33.27 30.73 61.48
CA GLU A 278 33.99 31.41 60.42
C GLU A 278 33.46 32.82 60.20
N ARG A 279 32.18 33.13 60.44
CA ARG A 279 31.61 34.49 60.45
C ARG A 279 32.20 35.30 61.59
N GLU A 280 32.43 34.70 62.75
CA GLU A 280 33.25 35.30 63.81
C GLU A 280 34.70 35.56 63.35
N ARG A 281 35.26 34.67 62.52
CA ARG A 281 36.57 34.83 61.87
C ARG A 281 36.56 35.71 60.60
N GLU A 282 35.40 35.98 60.01
CA GLU A 282 35.19 36.74 58.77
C GLU A 282 34.74 38.16 59.06
N VAL A 283 34.15 38.47 60.22
CA VAL A 283 34.17 39.87 60.72
C VAL A 283 35.61 40.35 60.88
N THR A 284 36.54 39.43 61.17
CA THR A 284 37.99 39.69 61.23
C THR A 284 38.71 39.52 59.88
N LYS A 285 38.22 38.71 58.94
CA LYS A 285 38.82 38.50 57.59
C LYS A 285 38.17 39.28 56.43
N ALA A 286 37.01 39.91 56.59
CA ALA A 286 36.36 40.77 55.59
C ALA A 286 37.11 42.09 55.30
N ARG A 287 38.35 42.21 55.81
CA ARG A 287 39.38 43.15 55.34
C ARG A 287 40.23 42.61 54.18
N ALA A 288 40.08 41.35 53.76
CA ALA A 288 40.95 40.73 52.77
C ALA A 288 40.18 39.94 51.70
N LEU A 289 40.13 40.55 50.51
CA LEU A 289 40.12 39.93 49.18
C LEU A 289 38.79 39.52 48.52
N LYS A 290 38.58 40.16 47.37
CA LYS A 290 37.61 39.92 46.28
C LYS A 290 38.03 38.74 45.38
N GLY A 291 37.05 38.18 44.64
CA GLY A 291 37.22 37.48 43.35
C GLY A 291 37.48 35.97 43.49
N GLU A 292 37.01 35.05 42.65
CA GLU A 292 36.70 35.12 41.21
C GLU A 292 35.69 34.02 40.79
N GLY A 293 34.89 34.32 39.76
CA GLY A 293 34.07 33.36 39.01
C GLY A 293 34.75 33.00 37.69
N MET A 294 34.49 31.78 37.20
CA MET A 294 35.17 31.18 36.05
C MET A 294 34.60 31.66 34.70
N ASN A 295 35.50 31.98 33.77
CA ASN A 295 35.31 32.72 32.51
C ASN A 295 34.68 31.90 31.36
N ILE A 296 33.68 32.49 30.68
CA ILE A 296 33.11 32.06 29.38
C ILE A 296 33.75 32.91 28.25
N SER A 297 35.07 32.90 28.14
CA SER A 297 35.81 33.78 27.21
C SER A 297 35.90 33.28 25.75
N HIS A 298 35.29 32.14 25.42
CA HIS A 298 35.33 31.55 24.06
C HIS A 298 34.01 31.68 23.28
N ALA A 299 32.99 32.36 23.83
CA ALA A 299 31.72 32.60 23.15
C ALA A 299 31.66 33.75 22.11
N PRO A 300 32.59 34.73 22.00
CA PRO A 300 32.38 35.87 21.09
C PRO A 300 32.29 35.45 19.62
N PHE A 301 33.06 34.44 19.19
CA PHE A 301 33.01 33.92 17.81
C PHE A 301 31.66 33.27 17.42
N ALA A 302 30.84 32.86 18.39
CA ALA A 302 29.53 32.24 18.14
C ALA A 302 28.37 33.26 18.09
N ILE A 303 28.58 34.47 18.62
CA ILE A 303 27.57 35.52 18.74
C ILE A 303 27.69 36.52 17.57
N GLU A 304 28.87 36.66 16.95
CA GLU A 304 29.14 37.58 15.84
C GLU A 304 28.43 37.24 14.51
N HIS A 305 27.75 36.11 14.39
CA HIS A 305 27.18 35.67 13.10
C HIS A 305 25.69 35.29 13.18
N GLU A 306 24.85 36.31 13.04
CA GLU A 306 23.56 36.38 12.31
C GLU A 306 22.57 37.28 13.11
N PRO A 307 22.27 38.51 12.65
CA PRO A 307 21.30 39.41 13.31
C PRO A 307 19.86 38.85 13.33
N LEU A 308 19.65 37.65 12.79
CA LEU A 308 18.40 36.90 12.75
C LEU A 308 18.21 35.99 13.98
N LEU A 309 19.21 35.89 14.87
CA LEU A 309 19.18 34.94 15.99
C LEU A 309 18.81 35.59 17.32
N LEU A 310 19.35 36.79 17.56
CA LEU A 310 19.34 37.44 18.86
C LEU A 310 18.93 38.90 18.74
N CYS A 311 18.24 39.41 19.75
CA CYS A 311 17.97 40.83 19.93
C CYS A 311 18.49 41.27 21.30
N GLN A 312 19.29 42.35 21.33
CA GLN A 312 19.73 42.99 22.56
C GLN A 312 18.60 43.87 23.09
N LEU A 313 18.10 43.58 24.30
CA LEU A 313 16.93 44.25 24.86
C LEU A 313 17.28 45.46 25.73
N ASN A 314 18.53 45.59 26.15
CA ASN A 314 18.99 46.70 26.99
C ASN A 314 19.71 47.82 26.18
N GLY A 315 19.62 47.79 24.83
CA GLY A 315 20.31 48.71 23.92
C GLY A 315 19.41 49.27 22.80
N SER A 316 20.02 49.90 21.79
CA SER A 316 19.35 50.61 20.68
C SER A 316 18.56 49.72 19.71
N TYR A 317 18.59 48.40 19.86
CA TYR A 317 17.98 47.42 18.96
C TYR A 317 16.67 46.81 19.47
N ALA A 318 16.08 47.33 20.55
CA ALA A 318 14.77 46.89 21.02
C ALA A 318 13.67 47.24 19.97
N PRO A 319 12.82 46.27 19.55
CA PRO A 319 11.77 46.56 18.57
C PRO A 319 10.80 47.63 19.10
N PRO A 320 10.46 48.65 18.30
CA PRO A 320 9.54 49.69 18.71
C PRO A 320 8.13 49.13 18.99
N GLY A 321 7.53 49.55 20.11
CA GLY A 321 6.15 49.20 20.48
C GLY A 321 5.99 48.03 21.46
N ILE A 322 7.10 47.46 21.97
CA ILE A 322 7.08 46.46 23.04
C ILE A 322 7.80 47.05 24.25
N ASP A 323 7.04 47.35 25.30
CA ASP A 323 7.56 47.87 26.57
C ASP A 323 8.25 46.73 27.33
N TYR A 324 9.57 46.64 27.24
CA TYR A 324 10.36 45.69 28.01
C TYR A 324 10.64 46.27 29.39
N ASP A 325 9.73 46.02 30.33
CA ASP A 325 10.09 46.16 31.73
C ASP A 325 11.19 45.15 32.05
N THR A 326 12.43 45.62 32.12
CA THR A 326 13.63 44.81 32.38
C THR A 326 13.54 44.07 33.71
N SER A 327 12.69 44.51 34.65
CA SER A 327 12.41 43.79 35.90
C SER A 327 11.62 42.48 35.72
N THR A 328 10.96 42.31 34.58
CA THR A 328 10.16 41.10 34.25
C THR A 328 10.91 40.08 33.40
N LEU A 329 12.11 40.43 32.93
CA LEU A 329 12.93 39.60 32.06
C LEU A 329 13.51 38.42 32.84
N ARG A 330 13.29 37.21 32.34
CA ARG A 330 13.84 35.99 32.95
C ARG A 330 15.15 35.63 32.26
N GLN A 331 16.22 35.56 33.05
CA GLN A 331 17.54 35.13 32.60
C GLN A 331 17.70 33.62 32.75
N PHE A 332 18.18 32.99 31.67
CA PHE A 332 18.56 31.58 31.66
C PHE A 332 20.05 31.43 31.35
N PRO A 333 20.74 30.44 31.95
CA PRO A 333 22.13 30.16 31.62
C PRO A 333 22.29 29.81 30.13
N LEU A 334 23.31 30.39 29.49
CA LEU A 334 23.73 30.02 28.15
C LEU A 334 24.95 29.10 28.24
N ASN A 335 24.83 27.91 27.64
CA ASN A 335 25.92 26.94 27.60
C ASN A 335 26.46 26.84 26.17
N VAL A 336 27.75 26.56 26.04
CA VAL A 336 28.38 26.21 24.77
C VAL A 336 28.65 24.71 24.78
N VAL A 337 28.20 24.01 23.75
CA VAL A 337 28.54 22.60 23.54
C VAL A 337 29.36 22.47 22.28
N GLU A 338 30.54 21.88 22.41
CA GLU A 338 31.41 21.53 21.30
C GLU A 338 30.95 20.20 20.70
N GLN A 339 30.69 20.21 19.40
CA GLN A 339 30.26 19.02 18.65
C GLN A 339 31.15 18.87 17.41
N ARG A 340 32.15 17.98 17.52
CA ARG A 340 33.22 17.83 16.52
C ARG A 340 33.91 19.19 16.27
N ASP A 341 33.67 19.80 15.12
CA ASP A 341 34.31 21.04 14.68
C ASP A 341 33.41 22.28 14.84
N LYS A 342 32.28 22.17 15.56
CA LYS A 342 31.32 23.28 15.72
C LYS A 342 30.90 23.48 17.16
N CYS A 343 30.99 24.72 17.62
CA CYS A 343 30.37 25.17 18.87
C CYS A 343 28.89 25.47 18.64
N ARG A 344 28.03 25.04 19.55
CA ARG A 344 26.59 25.35 19.54
C ARG A 344 26.18 26.02 20.84
N LEU A 345 25.51 27.16 20.73
CA LEU A 345 24.87 27.83 21.85
C LEU A 345 23.60 27.07 22.23
N ILE A 346 23.48 26.68 23.50
CA ILE A 346 22.32 26.00 24.07
C ILE A 346 21.81 26.81 25.26
N LEU A 347 20.59 27.30 25.15
CA LEU A 347 19.94 28.00 26.25
C LEU A 347 19.34 26.98 27.23
N ASP A 348 19.70 27.07 28.51
CA ASP A 348 19.16 26.18 29.54
C ASP A 348 17.72 26.53 29.90
N LEU A 349 16.81 25.97 29.11
CA LEU A 349 15.38 26.15 29.24
C LEU A 349 14.70 25.03 30.03
N ARG A 350 15.43 24.24 30.84
CA ARG A 350 14.84 23.13 31.63
C ARG A 350 13.64 23.59 32.46
N LYS A 351 13.74 24.75 33.12
CA LYS A 351 12.64 25.32 33.91
C LYS A 351 11.47 25.79 33.04
N VAL A 352 11.73 26.37 31.87
CA VAL A 352 10.68 26.85 30.93
C VAL A 352 9.94 25.67 30.34
N ASN A 353 10.67 24.62 29.95
CA ASN A 353 10.12 23.41 29.33
C ASN A 353 9.07 22.72 30.21
N ASN A 354 9.16 22.83 31.54
CA ASN A 354 8.15 22.30 32.47
C ASN A 354 6.77 22.97 32.36
N TYR A 355 6.68 24.15 31.75
CA TYR A 355 5.44 24.90 31.55
C TYR A 355 4.92 24.82 30.12
N LEU A 356 5.59 24.06 29.24
CA LEU A 356 5.20 23.88 27.85
C LEU A 356 4.38 22.60 27.69
N ASP A 357 3.29 22.70 26.95
CA ASP A 357 2.58 21.53 26.44
C ASP A 357 3.36 20.95 25.25
N ILE A 358 4.27 20.01 25.51
CA ILE A 358 5.14 19.40 24.49
C ILE A 358 4.36 18.28 23.78
N PRO A 359 3.98 18.44 22.50
CA PRO A 359 3.22 17.40 21.80
C PRO A 359 4.12 16.21 21.45
N LYS A 360 3.57 15.00 21.58
CA LYS A 360 4.24 13.79 21.06
C LYS A 360 4.12 13.75 19.54
N PHE A 361 5.22 13.47 18.85
CA PHE A 361 5.24 13.31 17.40
C PHE A 361 6.29 12.27 16.97
N LYS A 362 6.24 11.88 15.70
CA LYS A 362 7.19 10.95 15.08
C LYS A 362 7.84 11.60 13.86
N TYR A 363 9.14 11.37 13.71
CA TYR A 363 9.90 11.70 12.52
C TYR A 363 9.60 10.71 11.39
N GLU A 364 9.69 11.19 10.16
CA GLU A 364 9.72 10.31 8.99
C GLU A 364 11.19 9.95 8.76
N GLY A 365 11.56 8.69 8.95
CA GLY A 365 12.95 8.24 8.87
C GLY A 365 13.17 7.15 7.83
N LEU A 366 14.21 6.34 8.02
CA LEU A 366 14.63 5.28 7.10
C LEU A 366 13.51 4.29 6.73
N ASN A 367 12.61 3.97 7.65
CA ASN A 367 11.46 3.10 7.36
C ASN A 367 10.61 3.65 6.21
N ARG A 368 10.41 4.97 6.16
CA ARG A 368 9.63 5.61 5.09
C ARG A 368 10.40 5.63 3.77
N VAL A 369 11.73 5.67 3.82
CA VAL A 369 12.56 5.52 2.62
C VAL A 369 12.39 4.13 2.02
N ALA A 370 12.51 3.09 2.85
CA ALA A 370 12.33 1.70 2.41
C ALA A 370 10.94 1.43 1.81
N GLU A 371 9.88 2.08 2.31
CA GLU A 371 8.53 1.98 1.74
C GLU A 371 8.37 2.69 0.38
N LEU A 372 9.14 3.75 0.12
CA LEU A 372 8.95 4.62 -1.03
C LEU A 372 9.93 4.39 -2.17
N ILE A 373 11.12 3.87 -1.87
CA ILE A 373 12.18 3.65 -2.85
C ILE A 373 11.81 2.54 -3.82
N ARG A 374 12.15 2.74 -5.10
CA ARG A 374 11.99 1.76 -6.17
C ARG A 374 13.35 1.44 -6.78
N PRO A 375 13.57 0.20 -7.25
CA PRO A 375 14.78 -0.15 -7.98
C PRO A 375 15.01 0.80 -9.17
N GLY A 376 16.23 1.35 -9.26
CA GLY A 376 16.64 2.27 -10.31
C GLY A 376 16.29 3.74 -10.09
N ASP A 377 15.67 4.11 -8.96
CA ASP A 377 15.35 5.50 -8.63
C ASP A 377 16.60 6.41 -8.62
N TRP A 378 16.38 7.65 -9.00
CA TRP A 378 17.33 8.75 -8.83
C TRP A 378 16.97 9.54 -7.59
N MET A 379 17.99 9.92 -6.82
CA MET A 379 17.82 10.55 -5.52
C MET A 379 18.63 11.84 -5.44
N PHE A 380 18.10 12.81 -4.70
CA PHE A 380 18.85 14.00 -4.30
C PHE A 380 18.47 14.34 -2.87
N SER A 381 19.38 14.97 -2.13
CA SER A 381 19.15 15.38 -0.75
C SER A 381 19.45 16.87 -0.55
N ILE A 382 18.67 17.49 0.32
CA ILE A 382 18.82 18.90 0.69
C ILE A 382 19.00 18.97 2.20
N ASP A 383 20.12 19.56 2.64
CA ASP A 383 20.43 19.90 4.03
C ASP A 383 20.12 21.40 4.23
N LEU A 384 19.32 21.72 5.25
CA LEU A 384 19.00 23.11 5.61
C LEU A 384 20.05 23.67 6.60
N LYS A 385 20.54 24.88 6.35
CA LYS A 385 21.56 25.51 7.20
C LYS A 385 20.93 26.05 8.49
N SER A 386 21.32 25.56 9.67
CA SER A 386 20.80 26.10 10.95
C SER A 386 19.28 25.97 11.09
N GLY A 387 18.74 24.77 10.80
CA GLY A 387 17.32 24.37 10.89
C GLY A 387 16.39 25.26 11.70
N TYR A 388 16.40 25.08 13.03
CA TYR A 388 15.50 25.76 13.97
C TYR A 388 15.55 27.28 13.89
N HIS A 389 16.72 27.85 13.59
CA HIS A 389 16.95 29.28 13.58
C HIS A 389 16.26 30.03 12.42
N HIS A 390 15.74 29.31 11.42
CA HIS A 390 14.89 29.91 10.39
C HIS A 390 13.50 30.29 10.89
N VAL A 391 13.08 29.75 12.04
CA VAL A 391 11.72 29.91 12.55
C VAL A 391 11.72 31.00 13.60
N GLU A 392 11.18 32.16 13.23
CA GLU A 392 10.98 33.29 14.12
C GLU A 392 9.97 32.97 15.23
N ILE A 393 10.25 33.47 16.42
CA ILE A 393 9.40 33.38 17.59
C ILE A 393 8.64 34.68 17.73
N HIS A 394 7.35 34.57 18.01
CA HIS A 394 6.50 35.74 18.25
C HIS A 394 7.05 36.61 19.40
N PRO A 395 7.14 37.94 19.25
CA PRO A 395 7.78 38.82 20.23
C PRO A 395 7.28 38.71 21.68
N SER A 396 6.00 38.36 21.87
CA SER A 396 5.45 38.13 23.21
C SER A 396 6.14 37.01 24.02
N CYS A 397 6.88 36.13 23.35
CA CYS A 397 7.54 34.98 23.94
C CYS A 397 9.03 35.22 24.23
N TRP A 398 9.63 36.30 23.72
CA TRP A 398 11.06 36.60 23.88
C TRP A 398 11.49 36.70 25.35
N LYS A 399 10.63 37.25 26.22
CA LYS A 399 10.85 37.31 27.68
C LYS A 399 11.11 35.96 28.37
N PHE A 400 10.82 34.84 27.72
CA PHE A 400 11.07 33.48 28.23
C PHE A 400 12.36 32.86 27.69
N LEU A 401 13.10 33.56 26.84
CA LEU A 401 14.22 33.03 26.05
C LEU A 401 15.46 33.94 26.13
N GLY A 402 15.56 34.72 27.21
CA GLY A 402 16.66 35.63 27.39
C GLY A 402 17.77 35.12 28.29
N PHE A 403 18.94 35.70 28.09
CA PHE A 403 20.17 35.41 28.81
C PHE A 403 21.01 36.68 28.90
N GLN A 404 21.99 36.67 29.79
CA GLN A 404 22.96 37.74 29.89
C GLN A 404 24.30 37.27 29.36
N PHE A 405 24.97 38.10 28.58
CA PHE A 405 26.31 37.87 28.07
C PHE A 405 27.09 39.17 28.13
N GLU A 406 28.29 39.15 28.72
CA GLU A 406 29.16 40.34 28.86
C GLU A 406 28.47 41.59 29.46
N GLY A 407 27.52 41.38 30.38
CA GLY A 407 26.77 42.45 31.03
C GLY A 407 25.49 42.86 30.29
N ASP A 408 25.38 42.54 29.01
CA ASP A 408 24.23 42.83 28.16
C ASP A 408 23.15 41.73 28.20
N TYR A 409 21.88 42.14 28.07
CA TYR A 409 20.76 41.20 27.99
C TYR A 409 20.37 40.95 26.53
N TYR A 410 20.35 39.67 26.16
CA TYR A 410 19.95 39.20 24.86
C TYR A 410 18.73 38.28 24.98
N SER A 411 17.92 38.24 23.93
CA SER A 411 16.86 37.24 23.78
C SER A 411 16.91 36.62 22.40
N PHE A 412 16.64 35.32 22.33
CA PHE A 412 16.43 34.65 21.05
C PHE A 412 15.15 35.15 20.37
N ILE A 413 15.28 35.51 19.09
CA ILE A 413 14.15 35.88 18.22
C ILE A 413 13.73 34.74 17.30
N SER A 414 14.53 33.67 17.21
CA SER A 414 14.23 32.42 16.51
C SER A 414 14.29 31.22 17.47
N LEU A 415 13.86 30.02 17.03
CA LEU A 415 13.83 28.81 17.89
C LEU A 415 15.22 28.42 18.42
N PRO A 416 15.52 28.58 19.72
CA PRO A 416 16.83 28.25 20.24
C PRO A 416 16.99 26.74 20.49
N PHE A 417 18.23 26.27 20.45
CA PHE A 417 18.57 24.98 21.05
C PHE A 417 18.30 25.01 22.56
N GLY A 418 17.68 23.94 23.06
CA GLY A 418 17.24 23.82 24.45
C GLY A 418 15.73 23.99 24.65
N LEU A 419 15.02 24.58 23.69
CA LEU A 419 13.55 24.70 23.74
C LEU A 419 12.89 23.38 23.33
N ALA A 420 12.16 22.74 24.25
CA ALA A 420 11.62 21.39 24.05
C ALA A 420 10.57 21.29 22.93
N THR A 421 9.88 22.39 22.60
CA THR A 421 8.90 22.44 21.51
C THR A 421 9.52 22.71 20.14
N ALA A 422 10.78 23.15 20.06
CA ALA A 422 11.42 23.52 18.80
C ALA A 422 11.42 22.38 17.75
N PRO A 423 11.77 21.12 18.10
CA PRO A 423 11.74 20.02 17.13
C PRO A 423 10.34 19.74 16.57
N PHE A 424 9.30 19.85 17.42
CA PHE A 424 7.91 19.68 16.99
C PHE A 424 7.51 20.78 16.00
N VAL A 425 7.71 22.05 16.38
CA VAL A 425 7.33 23.21 15.56
C VAL A 425 8.02 23.16 14.21
N PHE A 426 9.33 22.93 14.19
CA PHE A 426 10.10 22.83 12.96
C PHE A 426 9.61 21.68 12.06
N THR A 427 9.40 20.50 12.64
CA THR A 427 8.88 19.34 11.89
C THR A 427 7.50 19.61 11.30
N GLN A 428 6.62 20.34 12.00
CA GLN A 428 5.30 20.67 11.46
C GLN A 428 5.36 21.62 10.26
N LEU A 429 6.30 22.57 10.27
CA LEU A 429 6.54 23.50 9.15
C LEU A 429 7.03 22.74 7.92
N ILE A 430 8.08 21.92 8.07
CA ILE A 430 8.63 21.09 6.99
C ILE A 430 7.56 20.13 6.44
N LYS A 431 6.70 19.57 7.31
CA LYS A 431 5.57 18.73 6.88
C LYS A 431 4.57 19.45 5.98
N GLN A 432 4.35 20.76 6.12
CA GLN A 432 3.48 21.49 5.20
C GLN A 432 4.09 21.59 3.79
N LEU A 433 5.39 21.83 3.70
CA LEU A 433 6.11 21.83 2.43
C LEU A 433 6.11 20.44 1.79
N ALA A 434 6.45 19.41 2.58
CA ALA A 434 6.41 18.02 2.12
C ALA A 434 5.01 17.61 1.64
N LYS A 435 3.95 18.04 2.32
CA LYS A 435 2.57 17.81 1.90
C LYS A 435 2.27 18.43 0.54
N ARG A 436 2.73 19.67 0.29
CA ARG A 436 2.58 20.35 -1.01
C ARG A 436 3.30 19.58 -2.11
N TRP A 437 4.56 19.19 -1.90
CA TRP A 437 5.31 18.43 -2.91
C TRP A 437 4.70 17.06 -3.19
N ARG A 438 4.26 16.35 -2.15
CA ARG A 438 3.56 15.05 -2.28
C ARG A 438 2.25 15.17 -3.06
N ALA A 439 1.51 16.26 -2.89
CA ALA A 439 0.30 16.52 -3.66
C ALA A 439 0.60 16.68 -5.17
N SER A 440 1.81 17.13 -5.52
CA SER A 440 2.31 17.18 -6.90
C SER A 440 2.95 15.87 -7.38
N GLY A 441 2.81 14.78 -6.63
CA GLY A 441 3.37 13.46 -6.98
C GLY A 441 4.84 13.24 -6.60
N VAL A 442 5.48 14.20 -5.93
CA VAL A 442 6.89 14.08 -5.52
C VAL A 442 7.01 13.16 -4.30
N ARG A 443 7.87 12.15 -4.38
CA ARG A 443 8.23 11.30 -3.24
C ARG A 443 9.36 11.98 -2.46
N VAL A 444 9.05 12.38 -1.22
CA VAL A 444 9.99 13.05 -0.31
C VAL A 444 9.91 12.43 1.07
N VAL A 445 11.04 12.31 1.76
CA VAL A 445 11.17 11.85 3.14
C VAL A 445 11.91 12.93 3.94
N PRO A 446 11.18 13.78 4.70
CA PRO A 446 11.77 14.80 5.54
C PRO A 446 12.18 14.25 6.91
N TYR A 447 13.43 14.43 7.31
CA TYR A 447 13.93 14.14 8.64
C TYR A 447 14.63 15.37 9.23
N VAL A 448 13.91 16.15 10.05
CA VAL A 448 14.40 17.41 10.60
C VAL A 448 14.94 18.30 9.45
N ASP A 449 16.25 18.53 9.39
CA ASP A 449 16.93 19.40 8.42
C ASP A 449 17.31 18.67 7.12
N ASP A 450 17.29 17.31 7.13
CA ASP A 450 17.66 16.46 6.02
C ASP A 450 16.41 16.08 5.20
N LEU A 451 16.34 16.53 3.95
CA LEU A 451 15.23 16.23 3.03
C LEU A 451 15.72 15.32 1.92
N LEU A 452 15.22 14.08 1.85
CA LEU A 452 15.51 13.14 0.77
C LEU A 452 14.38 13.09 -0.24
N PHE A 453 14.71 13.15 -1.53
CA PHE A 453 13.76 13.06 -2.64
C PHE A 453 14.07 11.84 -3.52
N LEU A 454 13.01 11.17 -3.97
CA LEU A 454 13.08 9.95 -4.79
C LEU A 454 12.34 10.18 -6.11
N CYS A 455 13.00 9.96 -7.23
CA CYS A 455 12.51 10.29 -8.57
C CYS A 455 12.75 9.12 -9.53
N ASN A 456 11.83 8.95 -10.50
CA ASN A 456 11.87 7.80 -11.41
C ASN A 456 12.88 7.98 -12.55
N SER A 457 13.17 9.22 -12.94
CA SER A 457 14.14 9.54 -13.98
C SER A 457 15.11 10.63 -13.54
N HIS A 458 16.30 10.65 -14.15
CA HIS A 458 17.30 11.69 -13.90
C HIS A 458 16.80 13.08 -14.30
N SER A 459 16.01 13.18 -15.39
CA SER A 459 15.42 14.42 -15.87
C SER A 459 14.39 14.99 -14.88
N ASP A 460 13.53 14.12 -14.34
CA ASP A 460 12.55 14.50 -13.32
C ASP A 460 13.25 14.94 -12.05
N ALA A 461 14.27 14.19 -11.60
CA ALA A 461 15.04 14.53 -10.41
C ALA A 461 15.66 15.93 -10.51
N ARG A 462 16.22 16.29 -11.67
CA ARG A 462 16.80 17.61 -11.90
C ARG A 462 15.75 18.71 -11.90
N SER A 463 14.62 18.48 -12.58
CA SER A 463 13.50 19.42 -12.65
C SER A 463 12.84 19.66 -11.28
N ILE A 464 12.59 18.58 -10.54
CA ILE A 464 12.02 18.62 -9.19
C ILE A 464 12.99 19.29 -8.21
N CYS A 465 14.29 18.97 -8.27
CA CYS A 465 15.30 19.61 -7.44
C CYS A 465 15.29 21.13 -7.63
N ALA A 466 15.28 21.61 -8.89
CA ALA A 466 15.20 23.03 -9.18
C ALA A 466 13.92 23.69 -8.61
N ALA A 467 12.77 23.03 -8.74
CA ALA A 467 11.50 23.52 -8.20
C ALA A 467 11.49 23.56 -6.66
N VAL A 468 12.00 22.51 -6.00
CA VAL A 468 12.08 22.43 -4.55
C VAL A 468 13.03 23.49 -3.99
N VAL A 469 14.19 23.70 -4.62
CA VAL A 469 15.14 24.76 -4.23
C VAL A 469 14.46 26.14 -4.33
N LYS A 470 13.66 26.37 -5.38
CA LYS A 470 12.88 27.62 -5.54
C LYS A 470 11.83 27.78 -4.43
N ASP A 471 11.08 26.72 -4.12
CA ASP A 471 10.07 26.73 -3.06
C ASP A 471 10.70 27.00 -1.68
N LEU A 472 11.83 26.35 -1.35
CA LEU A 472 12.55 26.55 -0.10
C LEU A 472 13.07 27.98 0.04
N LYS A 473 13.66 28.54 -1.03
CA LYS A 473 14.09 29.95 -1.05
C LYS A 473 12.92 30.91 -0.88
N ALA A 474 11.78 30.65 -1.53
CA ALA A 474 10.58 31.46 -1.38
C ALA A 474 10.03 31.41 0.06
N ALA A 475 10.17 30.26 0.73
CA ALA A 475 9.86 30.09 2.14
C ALA A 475 10.97 30.60 3.09
N ARG A 476 12.00 31.28 2.57
CA ARG A 476 13.15 31.84 3.31
C ARG A 476 14.02 30.82 4.05
N PHE A 477 13.98 29.56 3.62
CA PHE A 477 14.97 28.58 4.07
C PHE A 477 16.30 28.76 3.32
N VAL A 478 17.39 28.63 4.06
CA VAL A 478 18.75 28.66 3.54
C VAL A 478 19.25 27.23 3.37
N ILE A 479 19.63 26.88 2.14
CA ILE A 479 20.13 25.56 1.79
C ILE A 479 21.64 25.52 1.97
N ASN A 480 22.14 24.45 2.59
CA ASN A 480 23.56 24.22 2.74
C ASN A 480 24.11 23.49 1.51
N GLY A 481 24.60 24.25 0.53
CA GLY A 481 25.10 23.69 -0.73
C GLY A 481 26.27 22.69 -0.59
N LYS A 482 27.09 22.80 0.46
CA LYS A 482 28.22 21.87 0.68
C LYS A 482 27.78 20.51 1.21
N LYS A 483 26.70 20.47 2.00
CA LYS A 483 26.17 19.22 2.57
C LYS A 483 25.02 18.62 1.77
N SER A 484 24.37 19.43 0.93
CA SER A 484 23.29 18.98 0.06
C SER A 484 23.85 18.25 -1.16
N HIS A 485 23.23 17.13 -1.51
CA HIS A 485 23.48 16.43 -2.78
C HIS A 485 22.43 16.87 -3.80
N LEU A 486 22.65 18.04 -4.42
CA LEU A 486 21.70 18.64 -5.36
C LEU A 486 21.73 18.03 -6.77
N HIS A 487 22.83 17.36 -7.12
CA HIS A 487 22.95 16.60 -8.36
C HIS A 487 22.39 15.19 -8.16
N PRO A 488 21.36 14.78 -8.95
CA PRO A 488 20.75 13.47 -8.77
C PRO A 488 21.75 12.33 -8.91
N SER A 489 21.69 11.38 -7.98
CA SER A 489 22.53 10.18 -7.93
C SER A 489 21.69 8.95 -7.61
N ARG A 490 22.14 7.77 -8.02
CA ARG A 490 21.55 6.48 -7.59
C ARG A 490 22.10 5.97 -6.27
N LYS A 491 23.18 6.58 -5.77
CA LYS A 491 23.75 6.32 -4.45
C LYS A 491 23.81 7.60 -3.63
N ILE A 492 23.30 7.58 -2.41
CA ILE A 492 23.28 8.77 -1.55
C ILE A 492 23.41 8.38 -0.07
N ALA A 493 24.18 9.18 0.67
CA ALA A 493 24.26 9.09 2.12
C ALA A 493 23.04 9.80 2.75
N PHE A 494 22.28 9.10 3.60
CA PHE A 494 21.14 9.66 4.31
C PHE A 494 20.97 9.01 5.69
N LEU A 495 20.91 9.83 6.74
CA LEU A 495 20.76 9.38 8.15
C LEU A 495 21.75 8.32 8.60
N GLY A 496 23.00 8.40 8.12
CA GLY A 496 24.09 7.48 8.48
C GLY A 496 24.09 6.16 7.71
N LEU A 497 23.23 6.00 6.70
CA LEU A 497 23.28 4.87 5.77
C LEU A 497 23.57 5.34 4.35
N GLU A 498 24.26 4.52 3.59
CA GLU A 498 24.34 4.63 2.14
C GLU A 498 23.15 3.89 1.54
N ILE A 499 22.39 4.61 0.72
CA ILE A 499 21.25 4.07 -0.02
C ILE A 499 21.69 3.87 -1.45
N ASP A 500 21.69 2.64 -1.95
CA ASP A 500 21.93 2.31 -3.35
C ASP A 500 20.62 1.88 -4.02
N ALA A 501 20.02 2.80 -4.77
CA ALA A 501 18.78 2.52 -5.50
C ALA A 501 18.98 1.59 -6.70
N ALA A 502 20.20 1.48 -7.25
CA ALA A 502 20.46 0.57 -8.37
C ALA A 502 20.45 -0.89 -7.92
N GLN A 503 21.01 -1.16 -6.74
CA GLN A 503 21.03 -2.49 -6.14
C GLN A 503 19.85 -2.76 -5.18
N GLY A 504 19.15 -1.71 -4.75
CA GLY A 504 18.06 -1.81 -3.77
C GLY A 504 18.58 -2.12 -2.36
N THR A 505 19.78 -1.66 -2.01
CA THR A 505 20.47 -2.00 -0.76
C THR A 505 20.63 -0.78 0.15
N PHE A 506 20.71 -1.05 1.46
CA PHE A 506 21.05 -0.08 2.50
C PHE A 506 22.29 -0.60 3.23
N SER A 507 23.40 0.14 3.18
CA SER A 507 24.66 -0.18 3.85
C SER A 507 25.01 0.87 4.90
N ALA A 508 25.72 0.48 5.96
CA ALA A 508 26.27 1.43 6.91
C ALA A 508 27.44 2.21 6.27
N LEU A 509 27.52 3.52 6.57
CA LEU A 509 28.60 4.41 6.13
C LEU A 509 29.84 4.32 7.02
#